data_AF-A0A382JP18-F1
#
_entry.id   AF-A0A382JP18-F1
#
_cell.length_a   1.000
_cell.length_b   1.000
_cell.length_c   1.000
_cell.angle_alpha   90.00
_cell.angle_beta   90.00
_cell.angle_gamma   90.00
#
_symmetry.space_group_name_H-M   'P 1'
#
loop_
_entity.id
_entity.type
_entity.pdbx_description
1 polymer ?
#
loop_
_entity_poly.entity_id
_entity_poly.type
_entity_poly.pdbx_seq_one_letter_code
_entity_poly.pdbx_strand_id
1 'polypeptide(L)'
;MNKSQINFDKIIDSHDPEIFDLETSSNGPKGSLPLTEEMLLHAPSGDIFAMSQNAGMGWNPAELNQKQFLIVSTQGGLRAEDGSPIALGFHTGHWEIGSLVKATAVEIKRLGAIPFSAYCSDPCDGRTQGTTGMMDSLAFRNDAAVVLRRQIRSLPTRRGVIGIATCDKGLPAMLIAIAGVPDLPGLIIPGGVTLPPSEGEDAGKIQTIGARFAHGEISLQDAADLGCKACASSGGGCQFLGTAATAQVVAEGLGITLTHAALAPSGQHIWADMATRSARALIHLEEQRTKTGNIITDAAIRNAMIIHAAFGGSTNLLLHIPAIAHAAKLDRPKIEDWIKINQQVPRIADVLPNGPIGHPTIQVFLAGGAPEVMLRLRKLNVLDEEVMTSTGKTLA
;
A
#
# COMPACT_ATOMS: atom_id res chain seq x y z
N MET A 1 -6.56 -16.89 -35.95
CA MET A 1 -7.47 -15.79 -35.56
C MET A 1 -7.41 -14.71 -36.61
N ASN A 2 -8.52 -14.45 -37.31
CA ASN A 2 -8.63 -13.34 -38.25
C ASN A 2 -8.38 -12.04 -37.48
N LYS A 3 -7.24 -11.38 -37.71
CA LYS A 3 -7.08 -9.97 -37.33
C LYS A 3 -8.08 -9.22 -38.20
N SER A 4 -9.28 -8.95 -37.68
CA SER A 4 -10.13 -7.90 -38.23
C SER A 4 -9.26 -6.67 -38.30
N GLN A 5 -8.81 -6.31 -39.50
CA GLN A 5 -8.02 -5.11 -39.71
C GLN A 5 -8.89 -3.94 -39.23
N ILE A 6 -8.46 -3.30 -38.16
CA ILE A 6 -9.01 -2.02 -37.73
C ILE A 6 -8.74 -1.08 -38.90
N ASN A 7 -9.78 -0.71 -39.64
CA ASN A 7 -9.71 0.23 -40.75
C ASN A 7 -10.20 1.61 -40.29
N PHE A 8 -10.00 2.64 -41.12
CA PHE A 8 -10.41 4.00 -40.80
C PHE A 8 -11.89 4.09 -40.39
N ASP A 9 -12.78 3.42 -41.11
CA ASP A 9 -14.23 3.45 -40.84
C ASP A 9 -14.55 2.97 -39.42
N LYS A 10 -13.98 1.84 -38.99
CA LYS A 10 -14.16 1.33 -37.61
C LYS A 10 -13.48 2.18 -36.53
N ILE A 11 -12.56 3.08 -36.90
CA ILE A 11 -11.93 4.02 -35.96
C ILE A 11 -12.84 5.22 -35.72
N ILE A 12 -13.51 5.71 -36.77
CA ILE A 12 -14.32 6.94 -36.70
C ILE A 12 -15.80 6.67 -36.41
N ASP A 13 -16.28 5.44 -36.63
CA ASP A 13 -17.68 5.06 -36.44
C ASP A 13 -17.79 3.59 -36.00
N SER A 14 -18.56 3.31 -34.95
CA SER A 14 -18.90 1.95 -34.54
C SER A 14 -20.01 1.33 -35.39
N HIS A 15 -20.69 2.16 -36.20
CA HIS A 15 -21.94 1.85 -36.90
C HIS A 15 -23.07 1.40 -35.96
N ASP A 16 -22.97 1.75 -34.69
CA ASP A 16 -23.98 1.52 -33.68
C ASP A 16 -24.85 2.79 -33.57
N PRO A 17 -26.06 2.81 -34.14
CA PRO A 17 -26.93 3.99 -34.08
C PRO A 17 -27.40 4.31 -32.66
N GLU A 18 -27.35 3.34 -31.73
CA GLU A 18 -27.80 3.53 -30.34
C GLU A 18 -26.90 4.51 -29.58
N ILE A 19 -25.64 4.72 -30.00
CA ILE A 19 -24.73 5.69 -29.35
C ILE A 19 -25.22 7.14 -29.48
N PHE A 20 -26.15 7.42 -30.40
CA PHE A 20 -26.77 8.73 -30.58
C PHE A 20 -28.10 8.88 -29.83
N ASP A 21 -28.61 7.81 -29.21
CA ASP A 21 -29.75 7.88 -28.29
C ASP A 21 -29.26 8.40 -26.93
N LEU A 22 -29.20 9.74 -26.83
CA LEU A 22 -28.57 10.43 -25.70
C LEU A 22 -29.62 11.08 -24.80
N GLU A 23 -29.52 10.80 -23.50
CA GLU A 23 -30.16 11.62 -22.48
C GLU A 23 -29.37 12.91 -22.26
N THR A 24 -29.94 14.06 -22.62
CA THR A 24 -29.29 15.39 -22.48
C THR A 24 -29.55 16.05 -21.14
N SER A 25 -30.42 15.47 -20.31
CA SER A 25 -30.76 15.94 -18.97
C SER A 25 -31.17 14.77 -18.09
N SER A 26 -31.01 14.92 -16.77
CA SER A 26 -31.42 13.94 -15.77
C SER A 26 -32.06 14.66 -14.58
N ASN A 27 -32.99 13.99 -13.90
CA ASN A 27 -33.67 14.53 -12.71
C ASN A 27 -32.73 14.71 -11.50
N GLY A 28 -31.50 14.16 -11.57
CA GLY A 28 -30.54 14.21 -10.48
C GLY A 28 -30.94 13.36 -9.26
N PRO A 29 -30.12 13.39 -8.19
CA PRO A 29 -30.39 12.66 -6.96
C PRO A 29 -31.66 13.15 -6.26
N LYS A 30 -32.46 12.23 -5.72
CA LYS A 30 -33.64 12.58 -4.90
C LYS A 30 -33.22 12.93 -3.47
N GLY A 31 -33.86 13.95 -2.89
CA GLY A 31 -33.65 14.35 -1.49
C GLY A 31 -33.23 15.80 -1.36
N SER A 32 -32.58 16.15 -0.25
CA SER A 32 -32.04 17.49 -0.01
C SER A 32 -30.74 17.40 0.77
N LEU A 33 -29.81 18.31 0.47
CA LEU A 33 -28.55 18.41 1.20
C LEU A 33 -28.83 18.91 2.64
N PRO A 34 -28.12 18.40 3.66
CA PRO A 34 -28.29 18.81 5.05
C PRO A 34 -27.55 20.13 5.30
N LEU A 35 -27.85 21.14 4.49
CA LEU A 35 -27.27 22.48 4.60
C LEU A 35 -27.90 23.21 5.79
N THR A 36 -27.08 23.93 6.54
CA THR A 36 -27.53 24.87 7.56
C THR A 36 -27.30 26.30 7.09
N GLU A 37 -28.01 27.26 7.69
CA GLU A 37 -27.78 28.68 7.43
C GLU A 37 -26.32 29.06 7.73
N GLU A 38 -25.75 28.55 8.82
CA GLU A 38 -24.35 28.75 9.19
C GLU A 38 -23.39 28.28 8.09
N MET A 39 -23.63 27.11 7.50
CA MET A 39 -22.82 26.62 6.37
C MET A 39 -22.92 27.54 5.17
N LEU A 40 -24.13 28.01 4.82
CA LEU A 40 -24.33 28.90 3.67
C LEU A 40 -23.67 30.27 3.86
N LEU A 41 -23.58 30.77 5.10
CA LEU A 41 -22.97 32.06 5.41
C LEU A 41 -21.45 31.99 5.54
N HIS A 42 -20.90 30.86 5.99
CA HIS A 42 -19.51 30.80 6.46
C HIS A 42 -18.65 29.70 5.85
N ALA A 43 -19.23 28.64 5.30
CA ALA A 43 -18.44 27.58 4.68
C ALA A 43 -17.87 28.05 3.33
N PRO A 44 -16.66 27.61 2.95
CA PRO A 44 -16.16 27.77 1.60
C PRO A 44 -17.16 27.20 0.58
N SER A 45 -17.33 27.88 -0.56
CA SER A 45 -18.21 27.40 -1.64
C SER A 45 -17.87 25.98 -2.12
N GLY A 46 -16.58 25.62 -2.07
CA GLY A 46 -16.10 24.28 -2.39
C GLY A 46 -16.63 23.19 -1.46
N ASP A 47 -16.83 23.48 -0.17
CA ASP A 47 -17.33 22.50 0.80
C ASP A 47 -18.82 22.18 0.53
N ILE A 48 -19.60 23.21 0.19
CA ILE A 48 -21.01 23.05 -0.21
C ILE A 48 -21.11 22.32 -1.55
N PHE A 49 -20.29 22.71 -2.54
CA PHE A 49 -20.30 22.05 -3.85
C PHE A 49 -19.84 20.58 -3.77
N ALA A 50 -18.92 20.25 -2.86
CA ALA A 50 -18.51 18.87 -2.62
C ALA A 50 -19.70 18.00 -2.16
N MET A 51 -20.62 18.52 -1.34
CA MET A 51 -21.85 17.78 -0.99
C MET A 51 -22.69 17.47 -2.24
N SER A 52 -22.85 18.44 -3.14
CA SER A 52 -23.55 18.21 -4.42
C SER A 52 -22.87 17.14 -5.28
N GLN A 53 -21.53 17.15 -5.35
CA GLN A 53 -20.79 16.11 -6.07
C GLN A 53 -20.99 14.72 -5.43
N ASN A 54 -20.96 14.64 -4.11
CA ASN A 54 -21.17 13.38 -3.39
C ASN A 54 -22.58 12.82 -3.63
N ALA A 55 -23.61 13.68 -3.61
CA ALA A 55 -24.96 13.28 -4.00
C ALA A 55 -25.01 12.79 -5.45
N GLY A 56 -24.33 13.50 -6.37
CA GLY A 56 -24.23 13.13 -7.79
C GLY A 56 -23.53 11.79 -8.02
N MET A 57 -22.56 11.42 -7.17
CA MET A 57 -21.93 10.10 -7.15
C MET A 57 -22.81 9.01 -6.50
N GLY A 58 -24.04 9.34 -6.12
CA GLY A 58 -25.02 8.38 -5.58
C GLY A 58 -24.98 8.21 -4.06
N TRP A 59 -24.29 9.08 -3.32
CA TRP A 59 -24.37 9.06 -1.85
C TRP A 59 -25.71 9.62 -1.37
N ASN A 60 -26.25 9.10 -0.27
CA ASN A 60 -27.52 9.57 0.29
C ASN A 60 -27.40 11.05 0.68
N PRO A 61 -28.19 11.97 0.08
CA PRO A 61 -28.08 13.39 0.37
C PRO A 61 -28.18 13.71 1.86
N ALA A 62 -29.07 13.04 2.60
CA ALA A 62 -29.30 13.30 4.02
C ALA A 62 -28.10 12.97 4.93
N GLU A 63 -27.11 12.21 4.43
CA GLU A 63 -25.95 11.75 5.19
C GLU A 63 -24.67 12.55 4.89
N LEU A 64 -24.75 13.60 4.08
CA LEU A 64 -23.57 14.31 3.58
C LEU A 64 -22.87 15.22 4.59
N ASN A 65 -23.43 15.35 5.80
CA ASN A 65 -22.79 16.00 6.93
C ASN A 65 -21.88 15.06 7.74
N GLN A 66 -21.81 13.77 7.39
CA GLN A 66 -20.93 12.80 8.04
C GLN A 66 -19.45 13.12 7.83
N LYS A 67 -18.61 12.66 8.77
CA LYS A 67 -17.16 12.77 8.69
C LYS A 67 -16.63 12.06 7.45
N GLN A 68 -15.65 12.65 6.77
CA GLN A 68 -15.07 12.09 5.55
C GLN A 68 -13.70 11.48 5.84
N PHE A 69 -13.38 10.32 5.28
CA PHE A 69 -12.09 9.67 5.41
C PHE A 69 -11.56 9.27 4.04
N LEU A 70 -10.26 9.47 3.81
CA LEU A 70 -9.65 9.20 2.52
C LEU A 70 -8.84 7.91 2.54
N ILE A 71 -9.07 7.07 1.55
CA ILE A 71 -8.23 5.93 1.21
C ILE A 71 -7.40 6.35 0.00
N VAL A 72 -6.08 6.30 0.12
CA VAL A 72 -5.16 6.42 -1.02
C VAL A 72 -4.48 5.08 -1.25
N SER A 73 -4.37 4.63 -2.49
CA SER A 73 -3.79 3.32 -2.77
C SER A 73 -2.88 3.27 -3.98
N THR A 74 -2.14 2.17 -4.13
CA THR A 74 -1.36 1.89 -5.34
C THR A 74 -2.05 0.88 -6.26
N GLN A 75 -3.37 0.66 -6.13
CA GLN A 75 -4.10 -0.30 -6.97
C GLN A 75 -3.88 -0.05 -8.46
N GLY A 76 -3.87 -1.12 -9.26
CA GLY A 76 -3.71 -1.02 -10.71
C GLY A 76 -4.19 -2.26 -11.47
N GLY A 77 -4.46 -2.06 -12.77
CA GLY A 77 -5.18 -3.03 -13.60
C GLY A 77 -6.70 -2.85 -13.54
N LEU A 78 -7.42 -3.65 -14.34
CA LEU A 78 -8.88 -3.66 -14.41
C LEU A 78 -9.39 -5.10 -14.33
N ARG A 79 -10.28 -5.35 -13.37
CA ARG A 79 -10.88 -6.64 -13.07
C ARG A 79 -12.34 -6.67 -13.50
N ALA A 80 -12.78 -7.80 -14.02
CA ALA A 80 -14.19 -8.11 -14.15
C ALA A 80 -14.80 -8.41 -12.76
N GLU A 81 -16.13 -8.46 -12.70
CA GLU A 81 -16.86 -8.75 -11.45
C GLU A 81 -16.54 -10.13 -10.87
N ASP A 82 -16.24 -11.11 -11.73
CA ASP A 82 -15.81 -12.47 -11.35
C ASP A 82 -14.33 -12.55 -10.92
N GLY A 83 -13.60 -11.43 -10.97
CA GLY A 83 -12.20 -11.32 -10.61
C GLY A 83 -11.21 -11.60 -11.75
N SER A 84 -11.68 -12.01 -12.94
CA SER A 84 -10.83 -12.24 -14.12
C SER A 84 -10.24 -10.93 -14.67
N PRO A 85 -9.09 -10.99 -15.36
CA PRO A 85 -8.44 -9.79 -15.87
C PRO A 85 -9.10 -9.27 -17.16
N ILE A 86 -9.54 -8.01 -17.13
CA ILE A 86 -9.90 -7.24 -18.34
C ILE A 86 -8.65 -6.53 -18.88
N ALA A 87 -7.88 -5.89 -17.99
CA ALA A 87 -6.58 -5.30 -18.31
C ALA A 87 -5.59 -5.59 -17.17
N LEU A 88 -4.41 -6.10 -17.51
CA LEU A 88 -3.39 -6.46 -16.51
C LEU A 88 -2.82 -5.22 -15.82
N GLY A 89 -2.47 -5.37 -14.55
CA GLY A 89 -1.60 -4.43 -13.85
C GLY A 89 -0.12 -4.63 -14.20
N PHE A 90 0.73 -3.69 -13.76
CA PHE A 90 2.19 -3.79 -13.90
C PHE A 90 2.84 -4.95 -13.13
N HIS A 91 2.26 -5.37 -11.99
CA HIS A 91 2.67 -6.54 -11.21
C HIS A 91 1.47 -7.22 -10.52
N THR A 92 1.71 -8.38 -9.90
CA THR A 92 0.72 -9.05 -9.04
C THR A 92 0.42 -8.23 -7.79
N GLY A 93 1.40 -7.52 -7.24
CA GLY A 93 1.27 -6.81 -5.97
C GLY A 93 0.07 -5.87 -5.83
N HIS A 94 -0.16 -5.00 -6.81
CA HIS A 94 -1.27 -4.04 -6.77
C HIS A 94 -2.60 -4.57 -7.31
N TRP A 95 -2.62 -5.80 -7.84
CA TRP A 95 -3.80 -6.40 -8.47
C TRP A 95 -4.96 -6.58 -7.51
N GLU A 96 -4.66 -7.05 -6.29
CA GLU A 96 -5.67 -7.35 -5.27
C GLU A 96 -5.97 -6.16 -4.35
N ILE A 97 -5.23 -5.05 -4.42
CA ILE A 97 -5.38 -3.91 -3.50
C ILE A 97 -6.80 -3.34 -3.50
N GLY A 98 -7.50 -3.37 -4.64
CA GLY A 98 -8.89 -2.93 -4.72
C GLY A 98 -9.83 -3.64 -3.75
N SER A 99 -9.52 -4.90 -3.37
CA SER A 99 -10.30 -5.62 -2.36
C SER A 99 -10.09 -5.09 -0.93
N LEU A 100 -8.87 -4.63 -0.58
CA LEU A 100 -8.63 -3.93 0.68
C LEU A 100 -9.31 -2.56 0.69
N VAL A 101 -9.22 -1.81 -0.42
CA VAL A 101 -9.91 -0.53 -0.57
C VAL A 101 -11.41 -0.73 -0.32
N LYS A 102 -12.01 -1.76 -0.93
CA LYS A 102 -13.41 -2.14 -0.71
C LYS A 102 -13.69 -2.48 0.76
N ALA A 103 -12.90 -3.35 1.38
CA ALA A 103 -13.09 -3.76 2.78
C ALA A 103 -13.00 -2.56 3.75
N THR A 104 -11.99 -1.72 3.58
CA THR A 104 -11.81 -0.49 4.36
C THR A 104 -12.96 0.49 4.14
N ALA A 105 -13.38 0.73 2.89
CA ALA A 105 -14.47 1.66 2.59
C ALA A 105 -15.81 1.19 3.15
N VAL A 106 -16.13 -0.11 3.02
CA VAL A 106 -17.34 -0.71 3.60
C VAL A 106 -17.38 -0.53 5.11
N GLU A 107 -16.25 -0.73 5.79
CA GLU A 107 -16.19 -0.57 7.24
C GLU A 107 -16.32 0.91 7.67
N ILE A 108 -15.65 1.84 6.98
CA ILE A 108 -15.83 3.29 7.24
C ILE A 108 -17.30 3.68 7.09
N LYS A 109 -17.97 3.19 6.03
CA LYS A 109 -19.41 3.43 5.82
C LYS A 109 -20.25 2.86 6.96
N ARG A 110 -19.95 1.63 7.41
CA ARG A 110 -20.66 0.99 8.54
C ARG A 110 -20.53 1.79 9.84
N LEU A 111 -19.44 2.52 9.99
CA LEU A 111 -19.16 3.38 11.16
C LEU A 111 -19.75 4.80 11.01
N GLY A 112 -20.64 5.04 10.05
CA GLY A 112 -21.37 6.31 9.90
C GLY A 112 -20.50 7.43 9.33
N ALA A 113 -19.53 7.09 8.49
CA ALA A 113 -18.64 8.04 7.84
C ALA A 113 -18.56 7.81 6.32
N ILE A 114 -18.08 8.81 5.59
CA ILE A 114 -18.00 8.81 4.13
C ILE A 114 -16.58 8.43 3.68
N PRO A 115 -16.36 7.24 3.09
CA PRO A 115 -15.09 6.87 2.49
C PRO A 115 -14.92 7.52 1.11
N PHE A 116 -13.75 8.08 0.87
CA PHE A 116 -13.27 8.46 -0.46
C PHE A 116 -12.11 7.55 -0.85
N SER A 117 -11.93 7.31 -2.15
CA SER A 117 -10.81 6.52 -2.65
C SER A 117 -10.11 7.22 -3.81
N ALA A 118 -8.79 7.32 -3.75
CA ALA A 118 -7.93 7.77 -4.84
C ALA A 118 -6.74 6.81 -4.98
N TYR A 119 -6.05 6.82 -6.12
CA TYR A 119 -4.92 5.94 -6.35
C TYR A 119 -3.84 6.52 -7.25
N CYS A 120 -2.64 5.97 -7.12
CA CYS A 120 -1.47 6.19 -7.97
C CYS A 120 -0.72 4.87 -8.09
N SER A 121 -0.95 4.14 -9.19
CA SER A 121 -0.39 2.79 -9.40
C SER A 121 1.13 2.81 -9.52
N ASP A 122 1.78 1.76 -9.03
CA ASP A 122 3.23 1.67 -8.96
C ASP A 122 3.87 0.75 -10.03
N PRO A 123 5.12 1.02 -10.44
CA PRO A 123 5.84 0.18 -11.38
C PRO A 123 6.33 -1.10 -10.71
N CYS A 124 6.68 -2.10 -11.53
CA CYS A 124 7.29 -3.34 -11.07
C CYS A 124 8.80 -3.34 -11.32
N ASP A 125 9.61 -3.31 -10.26
CA ASP A 125 11.07 -3.39 -10.38
C ASP A 125 11.50 -4.68 -11.09
N GLY A 126 10.89 -5.81 -10.75
CA GLY A 126 11.20 -7.09 -11.43
C GLY A 126 10.87 -7.08 -12.93
N ARG A 127 9.88 -6.29 -13.38
CA ARG A 127 9.53 -6.16 -14.81
C ARG A 127 10.49 -5.21 -15.53
N THR A 128 10.92 -4.14 -14.88
CA THR A 128 11.77 -3.12 -15.50
C THR A 128 13.27 -3.47 -15.42
N GLN A 129 13.64 -4.46 -14.62
CA GLN A 129 15.02 -4.92 -14.46
C GLN A 129 15.67 -5.30 -15.80
N GLY A 130 16.87 -4.78 -16.04
CA GLY A 130 17.59 -4.97 -17.31
C GLY A 130 17.08 -4.13 -18.48
N THR A 131 16.13 -3.20 -18.25
CA THR A 131 15.58 -2.31 -19.28
C THR A 131 15.75 -0.84 -18.92
N THR A 132 15.52 0.07 -19.87
CA THR A 132 15.53 1.52 -19.61
C THR A 132 14.50 1.96 -18.58
N GLY A 133 13.41 1.21 -18.40
CA GLY A 133 12.38 1.50 -17.40
C GLY A 133 12.88 1.42 -15.95
N MET A 134 14.03 0.77 -15.69
CA MET A 134 14.62 0.74 -14.35
C MET A 134 15.06 2.15 -13.88
N MET A 135 15.34 3.06 -14.81
CA MET A 135 15.72 4.44 -14.48
C MET A 135 14.59 5.23 -13.81
N ASP A 136 13.33 4.82 -14.03
CA ASP A 136 12.16 5.46 -13.44
C ASP A 136 11.76 4.88 -12.07
N SER A 137 12.30 3.72 -11.66
CA SER A 137 11.89 3.03 -10.43
C SER A 137 12.04 3.90 -9.18
N LEU A 138 13.26 4.37 -8.87
CA LEU A 138 13.49 5.16 -7.67
C LEU A 138 12.89 6.57 -7.78
N ALA A 139 12.89 7.16 -8.97
CA ALA A 139 12.30 8.47 -9.23
C ALA A 139 10.79 8.47 -8.95
N PHE A 140 10.09 7.43 -9.42
CA PHE A 140 8.65 7.22 -9.19
C PHE A 140 8.28 7.36 -7.71
N ARG A 141 9.10 6.85 -6.78
CA ARG A 141 8.84 6.95 -5.34
C ARG A 141 8.57 8.40 -4.91
N ASN A 142 9.38 9.34 -5.37
CA ASN A 142 9.28 10.74 -4.98
C ASN A 142 8.05 11.39 -5.64
N ASP A 143 7.85 11.13 -6.93
CA ASP A 143 6.74 11.70 -7.69
C ASP A 143 5.40 11.19 -7.17
N ALA A 144 5.28 9.89 -6.93
CA ALA A 144 4.11 9.28 -6.31
C ALA A 144 3.85 9.86 -4.93
N ALA A 145 4.87 10.04 -4.08
CA ALA A 145 4.68 10.67 -2.77
C ALA A 145 4.21 12.15 -2.86
N VAL A 146 4.60 12.88 -3.90
CA VAL A 146 4.09 14.23 -4.18
C VAL A 146 2.63 14.17 -4.66
N VAL A 147 2.31 13.29 -5.60
CA VAL A 147 0.95 13.09 -6.14
C VAL A 147 -0.01 12.66 -5.03
N LEU A 148 0.36 11.65 -4.23
CA LEU A 148 -0.45 11.15 -3.12
C LEU A 148 -0.71 12.26 -2.09
N ARG A 149 0.29 13.07 -1.70
CA ARG A 149 0.05 14.22 -0.81
C ARG A 149 -0.85 15.29 -1.42
N ARG A 150 -0.79 15.49 -2.74
CA ARG A 150 -1.71 16.38 -3.45
C ARG A 150 -3.14 15.83 -3.43
N GLN A 151 -3.33 14.55 -3.75
CA GLN A 151 -4.63 13.87 -3.66
C GLN A 151 -5.20 13.94 -2.24
N ILE A 152 -4.36 13.71 -1.22
CA ILE A 152 -4.73 13.88 0.18
C ILE A 152 -5.29 15.28 0.40
N ARG A 153 -4.55 16.33 0.03
CA ARG A 153 -5.01 17.73 0.17
C ARG A 153 -6.27 18.08 -0.65
N SER A 154 -6.51 17.40 -1.76
CA SER A 154 -7.68 17.65 -2.64
C SER A 154 -9.03 17.27 -2.01
N LEU A 155 -9.04 16.55 -0.88
CA LEU A 155 -10.24 16.37 -0.06
C LEU A 155 -10.13 17.19 1.24
N PRO A 156 -10.47 18.49 1.23
CA PRO A 156 -10.11 19.42 2.32
C PRO A 156 -10.74 19.07 3.67
N THR A 157 -11.94 18.49 3.68
CA THR A 157 -12.73 18.17 4.88
C THR A 157 -12.44 16.79 5.48
N ARG A 158 -11.48 16.04 4.91
CA ARG A 158 -11.09 14.71 5.41
C ARG A 158 -10.63 14.78 6.87
N ARG A 159 -11.03 13.79 7.65
CA ARG A 159 -10.74 13.65 9.09
C ARG A 159 -9.60 12.69 9.39
N GLY A 160 -9.21 11.88 8.41
CA GLY A 160 -8.08 10.96 8.49
C GLY A 160 -7.78 10.34 7.13
N VAL A 161 -6.63 9.68 7.03
CA VAL A 161 -6.16 9.04 5.79
C VAL A 161 -5.62 7.63 6.05
N ILE A 162 -6.02 6.68 5.20
CA ILE A 162 -5.41 5.35 5.12
C ILE A 162 -4.64 5.25 3.80
N GLY A 163 -3.39 4.80 3.87
CA GLY A 163 -2.57 4.45 2.72
C GLY A 163 -2.51 2.93 2.52
N ILE A 164 -2.88 2.43 1.35
CA ILE A 164 -2.82 1.00 1.01
C ILE A 164 -1.84 0.78 -0.14
N ALA A 165 -0.69 0.16 0.13
CA ALA A 165 0.39 0.11 -0.85
C ALA A 165 1.22 -1.16 -0.76
N THR A 166 1.90 -1.48 -1.85
CA THR A 166 2.74 -2.66 -2.02
C THR A 166 4.01 -2.34 -2.82
N CYS A 167 4.70 -3.38 -3.28
CA CYS A 167 5.91 -3.34 -4.10
C CYS A 167 7.08 -2.53 -3.53
N ASP A 168 8.18 -2.51 -4.28
CA ASP A 168 9.47 -1.98 -3.83
C ASP A 168 9.45 -0.46 -3.64
N LYS A 169 8.69 0.28 -4.46
CA LYS A 169 8.64 1.74 -4.44
C LYS A 169 7.28 2.29 -4.04
N GLY A 170 6.20 1.56 -4.26
CA GLY A 170 4.84 1.96 -3.90
C GLY A 170 4.66 2.16 -2.40
N LEU A 171 5.01 1.17 -1.58
CA LEU A 171 4.88 1.28 -0.12
C LEU A 171 5.79 2.36 0.48
N PRO A 172 7.08 2.49 0.10
CA PRO A 172 7.88 3.65 0.50
C PRO A 172 7.30 4.99 0.07
N ALA A 173 6.76 5.12 -1.14
CA ALA A 173 6.11 6.36 -1.58
C ALA A 173 4.91 6.71 -0.71
N MET A 174 4.09 5.71 -0.35
CA MET A 174 2.95 5.87 0.54
C MET A 174 3.39 6.27 1.96
N LEU A 175 4.43 5.63 2.50
CA LEU A 175 5.00 6.01 3.81
C LEU A 175 5.48 7.46 3.82
N ILE A 176 6.20 7.90 2.79
CA ILE A 176 6.63 9.30 2.63
C ILE A 176 5.41 10.23 2.52
N ALA A 177 4.36 9.82 1.80
CA ALA A 177 3.16 10.63 1.64
C ALA A 177 2.41 10.83 2.98
N ILE A 178 2.19 9.75 3.74
CA ILE A 178 1.53 9.78 5.04
C ILE A 178 2.38 10.52 6.09
N ALA A 179 3.68 10.26 6.15
CA ALA A 179 4.61 10.99 7.01
C ALA A 179 4.61 12.51 6.74
N GLY A 180 4.41 12.91 5.49
CA GLY A 180 4.33 14.32 5.09
C GLY A 180 2.99 15.02 5.37
N VAL A 181 2.04 14.36 6.04
CA VAL A 181 0.77 14.97 6.50
C VAL A 181 0.59 14.77 8.02
N PRO A 182 1.50 15.33 8.84
CA PRO A 182 1.60 15.00 10.27
C PRO A 182 0.38 15.40 11.10
N ASP A 183 -0.44 16.32 10.58
CA ASP A 183 -1.57 16.91 11.31
C ASP A 183 -2.87 16.09 11.29
N LEU A 184 -2.92 15.03 10.49
CA LEU A 184 -4.07 14.15 10.37
C LEU A 184 -3.81 12.79 11.03
N PRO A 185 -4.84 12.13 11.60
CA PRO A 185 -4.81 10.69 11.81
C PRO A 185 -4.43 9.98 10.51
N GLY A 186 -3.42 9.12 10.57
CA GLY A 186 -2.88 8.41 9.43
C GLY A 186 -2.52 6.98 9.77
N LEU A 187 -2.75 6.07 8.81
CA LEU A 187 -2.49 4.65 8.97
C LEU A 187 -2.07 4.04 7.63
N ILE A 188 -1.20 3.03 7.67
CA ILE A 188 -0.78 2.24 6.50
C ILE A 188 -1.36 0.83 6.60
N ILE A 189 -1.87 0.33 5.47
CA ILE A 189 -2.25 -1.07 5.27
C ILE A 189 -1.26 -1.67 4.26
N PRO A 190 -0.35 -2.58 4.70
CA PRO A 190 0.53 -3.30 3.80
C PRO A 190 -0.25 -4.15 2.79
N GLY A 191 0.19 -4.11 1.52
CA GLY A 191 -0.41 -4.91 0.46
C GLY A 191 -0.16 -6.41 0.56
N GLY A 192 0.58 -6.88 1.57
CA GLY A 192 0.86 -8.29 1.84
C GLY A 192 1.92 -8.88 0.90
N VAL A 193 2.00 -10.21 0.88
CA VAL A 193 2.96 -10.97 0.06
C VAL A 193 2.27 -11.98 -0.85
N THR A 194 2.84 -12.18 -2.03
CA THR A 194 2.50 -13.29 -2.93
C THR A 194 2.88 -14.62 -2.26
N LEU A 195 2.12 -15.68 -2.51
CA LEU A 195 2.47 -17.02 -2.01
C LEU A 195 3.62 -17.63 -2.83
N PRO A 196 4.56 -18.36 -2.20
CA PRO A 196 5.53 -19.14 -2.93
C PRO A 196 4.84 -20.30 -3.68
N PRO A 197 5.38 -20.75 -4.82
CA PRO A 197 4.89 -21.96 -5.47
C PRO A 197 5.12 -23.19 -4.59
N SER A 198 4.18 -24.13 -4.58
CA SER A 198 4.37 -25.45 -3.95
C SER A 198 5.42 -26.28 -4.69
N GLU A 199 5.50 -26.11 -6.01
CA GLU A 199 6.50 -26.70 -6.88
C GLU A 199 7.01 -25.64 -7.86
N GLY A 200 8.31 -25.38 -7.87
CA GLY A 200 8.94 -24.39 -8.75
C GLY A 200 9.99 -23.57 -8.03
N GLU A 201 10.25 -22.38 -8.56
CA GLU A 201 11.27 -21.46 -8.04
C GLU A 201 10.61 -20.16 -7.56
N ASP A 202 11.21 -19.53 -6.55
CA ASP A 202 10.74 -18.24 -6.06
C ASP A 202 11.03 -17.08 -7.04
N ALA A 203 10.34 -15.96 -6.82
CA ALA A 203 10.45 -14.75 -7.64
C ALA A 203 11.84 -14.08 -7.62
N GLY A 204 12.72 -14.46 -6.69
CA GLY A 204 14.12 -14.02 -6.68
C GLY A 204 14.97 -14.88 -7.62
N LYS A 205 14.91 -16.21 -7.44
CA LYS A 205 15.68 -17.16 -8.26
C LYS A 205 15.27 -17.11 -9.74
N ILE A 206 13.97 -17.00 -10.03
CA ILE A 206 13.44 -17.03 -11.40
C ILE A 206 13.98 -15.89 -12.28
N GLN A 207 14.47 -14.80 -11.70
CA GLN A 207 15.05 -13.69 -12.47
C GLN A 207 16.31 -14.09 -13.25
N THR A 208 16.97 -15.17 -12.85
CA THR A 208 18.19 -15.68 -13.51
C THR A 208 17.89 -16.68 -14.65
N ILE A 209 16.62 -16.94 -14.96
CA ILE A 209 16.19 -18.00 -15.89
C ILE A 209 16.84 -17.90 -17.28
N GLY A 210 16.98 -16.68 -17.82
CA GLY A 210 17.62 -16.46 -19.12
C GLY A 210 19.11 -16.77 -19.12
N ALA A 211 19.82 -16.39 -18.04
CA ALA A 211 21.24 -16.69 -17.89
C ALA A 211 21.46 -18.21 -17.74
N ARG A 212 20.65 -18.87 -16.92
CA ARG A 212 20.72 -20.33 -16.71
C ARG A 212 20.45 -21.12 -17.98
N PHE A 213 19.48 -20.68 -18.79
CA PHE A 213 19.25 -21.25 -20.12
C PHE A 213 20.45 -21.05 -21.05
N ALA A 214 21.03 -19.85 -21.10
CA ALA A 214 22.20 -19.56 -21.92
C ALA A 214 23.44 -20.37 -21.52
N HIS A 215 23.55 -20.77 -20.25
CA HIS A 215 24.61 -21.65 -19.74
C HIS A 215 24.30 -23.15 -19.85
N GLY A 216 23.14 -23.52 -20.41
CA GLY A 216 22.73 -24.92 -20.57
C GLY A 216 22.34 -25.62 -19.26
N GLU A 217 22.01 -24.86 -18.22
CA GLU A 217 21.62 -25.39 -16.90
C GLU A 217 20.15 -25.83 -16.83
N ILE A 218 19.30 -25.31 -17.73
CA ILE A 218 17.87 -25.64 -17.82
C ILE A 218 17.45 -25.73 -19.29
N SER A 219 16.41 -26.53 -19.58
CA SER A 219 15.81 -26.57 -20.92
C SER A 219 14.86 -25.39 -21.16
N LEU A 220 14.47 -25.17 -22.42
CA LEU A 220 13.45 -24.16 -22.75
C LEU A 220 12.09 -24.50 -22.11
N GLN A 221 11.74 -25.79 -22.02
CA GLN A 221 10.51 -26.23 -21.39
C GLN A 221 10.55 -25.98 -19.88
N ASP A 222 11.68 -26.30 -19.22
CA ASP A 222 11.87 -25.98 -17.79
C ASP A 222 11.75 -24.47 -17.56
N ALA A 223 12.32 -23.65 -18.44
CA ALA A 223 12.21 -22.20 -18.34
C ALA A 223 10.75 -21.72 -18.44
N ALA A 224 9.97 -22.26 -19.38
CA ALA A 224 8.56 -21.92 -19.53
C ALA A 224 7.74 -22.33 -18.30
N ASP A 225 7.94 -23.56 -17.80
CA ASP A 225 7.16 -24.12 -16.70
C ASP A 225 7.50 -23.47 -15.35
N LEU A 226 8.78 -23.26 -15.06
CA LEU A 226 9.22 -22.57 -13.85
C LEU A 226 8.78 -21.10 -13.86
N GLY A 227 8.89 -20.42 -15.01
CA GLY A 227 8.47 -19.04 -15.17
C GLY A 227 6.96 -18.85 -14.94
N CYS A 228 6.14 -19.79 -15.41
CA CYS A 228 4.69 -19.76 -15.23
C CYS A 228 4.28 -19.86 -13.76
N LYS A 229 5.01 -20.63 -12.94
CA LYS A 229 4.65 -20.94 -11.55
C LYS A 229 5.17 -19.93 -10.52
N ALA A 230 6.21 -19.15 -10.84
CA ALA A 230 6.98 -18.40 -9.85
C ALA A 230 6.16 -17.35 -9.05
N CYS A 231 5.14 -16.74 -9.66
CA CYS A 231 4.19 -15.84 -9.00
C CYS A 231 2.90 -16.60 -8.69
N ALA A 232 2.91 -17.45 -7.66
CA ALA A 232 1.91 -18.50 -7.48
C ALA A 232 0.53 -18.03 -7.00
N SER A 233 0.39 -16.78 -6.55
CA SER A 233 -0.90 -16.18 -6.21
C SER A 233 -1.04 -14.76 -6.79
N SER A 234 -2.28 -14.30 -6.92
CA SER A 234 -2.54 -12.89 -7.23
C SER A 234 -2.40 -12.04 -5.96
N GLY A 235 -1.87 -10.83 -6.10
CA GLY A 235 -1.70 -9.91 -4.97
C GLY A 235 -0.38 -10.06 -4.20
N GLY A 236 0.04 -8.97 -3.57
CA GLY A 236 1.21 -8.94 -2.67
C GLY A 236 2.58 -8.72 -3.32
N GLY A 237 3.52 -8.20 -2.54
CA GLY A 237 4.92 -8.10 -2.95
C GLY A 237 5.58 -9.47 -3.09
N CYS A 238 6.82 -9.51 -3.59
CA CYS A 238 7.56 -10.76 -3.75
C CYS A 238 7.60 -11.60 -2.46
N GLN A 239 7.60 -12.92 -2.61
CA GLN A 239 7.60 -13.92 -1.53
C GLN A 239 8.95 -14.09 -0.80
N PHE A 240 9.85 -13.11 -0.94
CA PHE A 240 11.14 -13.02 -0.27
C PHE A 240 11.30 -11.62 0.34
N LEU A 241 12.21 -11.45 1.29
CA LEU A 241 12.49 -10.21 2.02
C LEU A 241 13.28 -9.19 1.17
N GLY A 242 12.75 -8.87 -0.02
CA GLY A 242 13.18 -7.74 -0.84
C GLY A 242 12.74 -6.39 -0.26
N THR A 243 12.80 -5.32 -1.05
CA THR A 243 12.42 -3.99 -0.58
C THR A 243 10.94 -3.93 -0.21
N ALA A 244 10.05 -4.52 -1.02
CA ALA A 244 8.61 -4.57 -0.73
C ALA A 244 8.30 -5.13 0.66
N ALA A 245 8.80 -6.33 0.96
CA ALA A 245 8.58 -7.00 2.25
C ALA A 245 9.31 -6.30 3.40
N THR A 246 10.54 -5.81 3.17
CA THR A 246 11.28 -5.04 4.18
C THR A 246 10.52 -3.76 4.56
N ALA A 247 9.93 -3.05 3.59
CA ALA A 247 9.15 -1.85 3.86
C ALA A 247 7.90 -2.12 4.71
N GLN A 248 7.30 -3.32 4.61
CA GLN A 248 6.16 -3.71 5.46
C GLN A 248 6.58 -3.86 6.92
N VAL A 249 7.64 -4.62 7.20
CA VAL A 249 8.11 -4.82 8.59
C VAL A 249 8.66 -3.51 9.19
N VAL A 250 9.26 -2.65 8.37
CA VAL A 250 9.67 -1.29 8.75
C VAL A 250 8.45 -0.42 9.08
N ALA A 251 7.37 -0.49 8.30
CA ALA A 251 6.12 0.23 8.61
C ALA A 251 5.54 -0.22 9.96
N GLU A 252 5.63 -1.52 10.28
CA GLU A 252 5.20 -2.04 11.58
C GLU A 252 6.15 -1.59 12.70
N GLY A 253 7.46 -1.54 12.44
CA GLY A 253 8.47 -0.94 13.32
C GLY A 253 8.27 0.55 13.62
N LEU A 254 7.73 1.30 12.65
CA LEU A 254 7.31 2.70 12.85
C LEU A 254 6.04 2.83 13.70
N GLY A 255 5.29 1.74 13.89
CA GLY A 255 3.98 1.76 14.54
C GLY A 255 2.86 2.32 13.66
N ILE A 256 3.09 2.62 12.37
CA ILE A 256 2.08 3.26 11.49
C ILE A 256 1.14 2.27 10.80
N THR A 257 1.37 0.96 10.96
CA THR A 257 0.43 -0.11 10.60
C THR A 257 -0.01 -0.85 11.85
N LEU A 258 -1.13 -1.58 11.78
CA LEU A 258 -1.57 -2.44 12.86
C LEU A 258 -0.56 -3.56 13.13
N THR A 259 -0.53 -4.02 14.37
CA THR A 259 0.25 -5.18 14.80
C THR A 259 -0.13 -6.42 13.99
N HIS A 260 0.88 -7.19 13.58
CA HIS A 260 0.79 -8.40 12.78
C HIS A 260 0.16 -8.17 11.40
N ALA A 261 0.48 -7.04 10.77
CA ALA A 261 -0.03 -6.67 9.45
C ALA A 261 0.99 -6.92 8.33
N ALA A 262 2.27 -6.72 8.63
CA ALA A 262 3.33 -6.94 7.67
C ALA A 262 3.38 -8.42 7.25
N LEU A 263 3.60 -8.66 5.95
CA LEU A 263 3.75 -9.99 5.37
C LEU A 263 2.49 -10.88 5.43
N ALA A 264 1.32 -10.31 5.74
CA ALA A 264 0.06 -11.04 5.63
C ALA A 264 -0.14 -11.57 4.19
N PRO A 265 -0.63 -12.80 4.00
CA PRO A 265 -0.82 -13.36 2.67
C PRO A 265 -1.95 -12.64 1.93
N SER A 266 -1.61 -12.02 0.80
CA SER A 266 -2.56 -11.22 0.02
C SER A 266 -3.71 -12.08 -0.52
N GLY A 267 -4.90 -11.47 -0.65
CA GLY A 267 -6.10 -12.16 -1.13
C GLY A 267 -6.77 -13.10 -0.14
N GLN A 268 -6.17 -13.37 1.03
CA GLN A 268 -6.78 -14.23 2.05
C GLN A 268 -7.68 -13.47 3.03
N HIS A 269 -8.52 -14.20 3.77
CA HIS A 269 -9.45 -13.61 4.74
C HIS A 269 -8.76 -12.78 5.83
N ILE A 270 -7.59 -13.21 6.32
CA ILE A 270 -6.82 -12.47 7.34
C ILE A 270 -6.39 -11.07 6.84
N TRP A 271 -6.15 -10.96 5.53
CA TRP A 271 -5.75 -9.71 4.89
C TRP A 271 -6.93 -8.73 4.77
N ALA A 272 -8.13 -9.23 4.42
CA ALA A 272 -9.36 -8.42 4.41
C ALA A 272 -9.82 -8.02 5.83
N ASP A 273 -9.67 -8.92 6.81
CA ASP A 273 -9.93 -8.62 8.22
C ASP A 273 -8.99 -7.51 8.73
N MET A 274 -7.70 -7.57 8.39
CA MET A 274 -6.75 -6.51 8.69
C MET A 274 -7.21 -5.16 8.14
N ALA A 275 -7.64 -5.06 6.88
CA ALA A 275 -8.17 -3.81 6.33
C ALA A 275 -9.39 -3.26 7.09
N THR A 276 -10.27 -4.17 7.54
CA THR A 276 -11.44 -3.82 8.34
C THR A 276 -11.03 -3.27 9.71
N ARG A 277 -10.09 -3.94 10.40
CA ARG A 277 -9.56 -3.44 11.68
C ARG A 277 -8.81 -2.13 11.52
N SER A 278 -8.07 -1.95 10.43
CA SER A 278 -7.36 -0.71 10.11
C SER A 278 -8.31 0.47 9.92
N ALA A 279 -9.49 0.27 9.31
CA ALA A 279 -10.54 1.29 9.23
C ALA A 279 -11.01 1.73 10.63
N ARG A 280 -11.29 0.77 11.51
CA ARG A 280 -11.67 1.04 12.92
C ARG A 280 -10.59 1.80 13.66
N ALA A 281 -9.34 1.39 13.48
CA ALA A 281 -8.19 2.03 14.10
C ALA A 281 -8.02 3.49 13.66
N LEU A 282 -8.19 3.79 12.36
CA LEU A 282 -8.14 5.17 11.88
C LEU A 282 -9.22 6.05 12.53
N ILE A 283 -10.46 5.57 12.61
CA ILE A 283 -11.56 6.31 13.26
C ILE A 283 -11.26 6.48 14.75
N HIS A 284 -10.75 5.45 15.42
CA HIS A 284 -10.35 5.54 16.82
C HIS A 284 -9.25 6.59 17.04
N LEU A 285 -8.23 6.65 16.18
CA LEU A 285 -7.18 7.68 16.24
C LEU A 285 -7.76 9.09 16.05
N GLU A 286 -8.77 9.25 15.17
CA GLU A 286 -9.47 10.52 14.98
C GLU A 286 -10.22 10.96 16.24
N GLU A 287 -10.94 10.04 16.88
CA GLU A 287 -11.65 10.29 18.14
C GLU A 287 -10.70 10.67 19.28
N GLN A 288 -9.55 9.98 19.35
CA GLN A 288 -8.48 10.27 20.33
C GLN A 288 -7.62 11.49 19.94
N ARG A 289 -7.88 12.11 18.78
CA ARG A 289 -7.07 13.20 18.21
C ARG A 289 -5.58 12.85 18.08
N THR A 290 -5.28 11.57 17.90
CA THR A 290 -3.92 11.07 17.65
C THR A 290 -3.59 11.28 16.18
N LYS A 291 -2.58 12.11 15.93
CA LYS A 291 -2.15 12.46 14.58
C LYS A 291 -0.96 11.61 14.15
N THR A 292 -0.70 11.57 12.84
CA THR A 292 0.45 10.87 12.27
C THR A 292 1.77 11.32 12.90
N GLY A 293 1.93 12.62 13.18
CA GLY A 293 3.12 13.16 13.84
C GLY A 293 3.30 12.73 15.30
N ASN A 294 2.28 12.15 15.95
CA ASN A 294 2.42 11.54 17.27
C ASN A 294 2.97 10.10 17.19
N ILE A 295 2.80 9.43 16.04
CA ILE A 295 3.26 8.05 15.80
C ILE A 295 4.65 8.08 15.17
N ILE A 296 4.84 8.85 14.10
CA ILE A 296 6.12 8.97 13.39
C ILE A 296 6.96 10.04 14.10
N THR A 297 7.84 9.57 14.98
CA THR A 297 8.80 10.37 15.78
C THR A 297 10.23 9.87 15.54
N ASP A 298 11.25 10.60 16.01
CA ASP A 298 12.65 10.13 15.92
C ASP A 298 12.84 8.76 16.61
N ALA A 299 12.12 8.54 17.71
CA ALA A 299 12.12 7.26 18.41
C ALA A 299 11.51 6.13 17.57
N ALA A 300 10.40 6.39 16.87
CA ALA A 300 9.79 5.44 15.96
C ALA A 300 10.70 5.15 14.75
N ILE A 301 11.39 6.17 14.21
CA ILE A 301 12.36 6.01 13.12
C ILE A 301 13.51 5.10 13.56
N ARG A 302 14.05 5.30 14.77
CA ARG A 302 15.09 4.44 15.33
C ARG A 302 14.57 3.01 15.57
N ASN A 303 13.34 2.82 16.05
CA ASN A 303 12.72 1.48 16.13
C ASN A 303 12.64 0.82 14.76
N ALA A 304 12.24 1.57 13.73
CA ALA A 304 12.17 1.06 12.36
C ALA A 304 13.54 0.61 11.81
N MET A 305 14.62 1.32 12.15
CA MET A 305 16.00 0.91 11.84
C MET A 305 16.40 -0.38 12.59
N ILE A 306 16.00 -0.52 13.86
CA ILE A 306 16.24 -1.73 14.64
C ILE A 306 15.51 -2.93 14.02
N ILE A 307 14.24 -2.76 13.62
CA ILE A 307 13.47 -3.81 12.93
C ILE A 307 14.11 -4.16 11.59
N HIS A 308 14.55 -3.16 10.82
CA HIS A 308 15.30 -3.39 9.58
C HIS A 308 16.53 -4.28 9.80
N ALA A 309 17.36 -3.96 10.80
CA ALA A 309 18.56 -4.73 11.12
C ALA A 309 18.22 -6.17 11.60
N ALA A 310 17.21 -6.30 12.47
CA ALA A 310 16.78 -7.60 13.00
C ALA A 310 16.27 -8.57 11.92
N PHE A 311 15.68 -8.04 10.85
CA PHE A 311 15.24 -8.84 9.71
C PHE A 311 16.34 -9.08 8.66
N GLY A 312 17.45 -8.34 8.71
CA GLY A 312 18.43 -8.32 7.62
C GLY A 312 17.83 -7.69 6.35
N GLY A 313 17.09 -6.60 6.52
CA GLY A 313 16.29 -5.98 5.48
C GLY A 313 17.08 -5.46 4.28
N SER A 314 16.39 -5.26 3.15
CA SER A 314 16.97 -4.72 1.92
C SER A 314 17.75 -3.41 2.14
N THR A 315 18.89 -3.28 1.48
CA THR A 315 19.74 -2.07 1.55
C THR A 315 19.05 -0.83 0.96
N ASN A 316 18.03 -0.99 0.11
CA ASN A 316 17.22 0.13 -0.38
C ASN A 316 16.55 0.93 0.75
N LEU A 317 16.31 0.31 1.92
CA LEU A 317 15.71 1.02 3.06
C LEU A 317 16.67 2.04 3.70
N LEU A 318 17.97 1.96 3.42
CA LEU A 318 18.93 3.03 3.77
C LEU A 318 18.61 4.33 3.00
N LEU A 319 17.87 4.25 1.89
CA LEU A 319 17.37 5.41 1.15
C LEU A 319 15.94 5.79 1.53
N HIS A 320 15.12 4.80 1.90
CA HIS A 320 13.70 5.03 2.19
C HIS A 320 13.44 5.54 3.60
N ILE A 321 14.08 4.98 4.63
CA ILE A 321 13.88 5.42 6.02
C ILE A 321 14.29 6.89 6.20
N PRO A 322 15.45 7.35 5.68
CA PRO A 322 15.78 8.78 5.73
C PRO A 322 14.82 9.67 4.93
N ALA A 323 14.22 9.17 3.84
CA ALA A 323 13.21 9.91 3.09
C ALA A 323 11.89 10.05 3.86
N ILE A 324 11.49 9.02 4.62
CA ILE A 324 10.34 9.06 5.53
C ILE A 324 10.59 10.08 6.64
N ALA A 325 11.74 10.00 7.30
CA ALA A 325 12.14 10.97 8.33
C ALA A 325 12.13 12.41 7.79
N HIS A 326 12.69 12.61 6.59
CA HIS A 326 12.68 13.92 5.93
C HIS A 326 11.27 14.46 5.69
N ALA A 327 10.35 13.62 5.19
CA ALA A 327 8.98 14.02 4.94
C ALA A 327 8.22 14.39 6.24
N ALA A 328 8.52 13.69 7.33
CA ALA A 328 8.02 13.99 8.67
C ALA A 328 8.71 15.20 9.34
N LYS A 329 9.71 15.82 8.69
CA LYS A 329 10.57 16.88 9.25
C LYS A 329 11.34 16.45 10.52
N LEU A 330 11.74 15.18 10.56
CA LEU A 330 12.54 14.56 11.62
C LEU A 330 14.02 14.46 11.23
N ASP A 331 14.86 14.07 12.18
CA ASP A 331 16.27 13.83 11.90
C ASP A 331 16.45 12.63 10.98
N ARG A 332 17.18 12.85 9.89
CA ARG A 332 17.49 11.78 8.94
C ARG A 332 18.60 10.91 9.52
N PRO A 333 18.43 9.57 9.58
CA PRO A 333 19.49 8.69 10.02
C PRO A 333 20.78 8.88 9.22
N LYS A 334 21.89 9.04 9.94
CA LYS A 334 23.23 9.17 9.38
C LYS A 334 23.90 7.80 9.32
N ILE A 335 25.04 7.74 8.64
CA ILE A 335 25.81 6.50 8.49
C ILE A 335 26.21 5.96 9.88
N GLU A 336 26.57 6.84 10.80
CA GLU A 336 26.97 6.47 12.17
C GLU A 336 25.83 5.79 12.94
N ASP A 337 24.58 6.23 12.72
CA ASP A 337 23.39 5.64 13.34
C ASP A 337 23.18 4.20 12.83
N TRP A 338 23.34 3.97 11.53
CA TRP A 338 23.28 2.63 10.93
C TRP A 338 24.37 1.71 11.46
N ILE A 339 25.61 2.19 11.57
CA ILE A 339 26.73 1.41 12.12
C ILE A 339 26.41 1.00 13.56
N LYS A 340 25.99 1.97 14.38
CA LYS A 340 25.65 1.74 15.79
C LYS A 340 24.54 0.70 15.95
N ILE A 341 23.45 0.82 15.19
CA ILE A 341 22.32 -0.12 15.28
C ILE A 341 22.72 -1.52 14.82
N ASN A 342 23.43 -1.65 13.69
CA ASN A 342 23.84 -2.97 13.19
C ASN A 342 24.86 -3.68 14.11
N GLN A 343 25.62 -2.94 14.91
CA GLN A 343 26.49 -3.52 15.95
C GLN A 343 25.71 -4.01 17.18
N GLN A 344 24.56 -3.42 17.47
CA GLN A 344 23.75 -3.71 18.66
C GLN A 344 22.66 -4.75 18.42
N VAL A 345 22.14 -4.82 17.19
CA VAL A 345 20.96 -5.61 16.85
C VAL A 345 21.38 -6.84 16.05
N PRO A 346 21.22 -8.07 16.59
CA PRO A 346 21.48 -9.27 15.82
C PRO A 346 20.39 -9.47 14.76
N ARG A 347 20.73 -10.11 13.65
CA ARG A 347 19.72 -10.63 12.72
C ARG A 347 19.03 -11.85 13.35
N ILE A 348 17.71 -11.76 13.52
CA ILE A 348 16.87 -12.76 14.18
C ILE A 348 16.04 -13.54 13.16
N ALA A 349 15.65 -12.93 12.04
CA ALA A 349 14.82 -13.58 11.03
C ALA A 349 15.66 -14.37 10.01
N ASP A 350 15.35 -15.66 9.87
CA ASP A 350 15.77 -16.49 8.73
C ASP A 350 14.71 -16.40 7.62
N VAL A 351 15.03 -15.66 6.57
CA VAL A 351 14.10 -15.35 5.48
C VAL A 351 14.88 -15.01 4.22
N LEU A 352 14.47 -15.60 3.09
CA LEU A 352 15.08 -15.37 1.79
C LEU A 352 15.21 -13.87 1.52
N PRO A 353 16.33 -13.37 0.96
CA PRO A 353 17.49 -14.14 0.48
C PRO A 353 18.48 -14.54 1.59
N ASN A 354 18.26 -14.13 2.84
CA ASN A 354 19.15 -14.44 3.95
C ASN A 354 18.87 -15.86 4.48
N GLY A 355 19.92 -16.55 4.93
CA GLY A 355 19.83 -17.92 5.45
C GLY A 355 19.75 -18.02 6.98
N PRO A 356 20.08 -19.16 7.60
CA PRO A 356 20.72 -20.32 6.97
C PRO A 356 19.80 -21.18 6.10
N ILE A 357 18.48 -21.22 6.37
CA ILE A 357 17.53 -22.04 5.61
C ILE A 357 16.94 -21.26 4.44
N GLY A 358 16.64 -19.98 4.63
CA GLY A 358 15.98 -19.16 3.62
C GLY A 358 14.49 -19.48 3.54
N HIS A 359 13.71 -19.07 4.53
CA HIS A 359 12.26 -19.21 4.49
C HIS A 359 11.59 -18.12 3.62
N PRO A 360 10.49 -18.41 2.91
CA PRO A 360 9.70 -17.37 2.26
C PRO A 360 8.98 -16.50 3.29
N THR A 361 8.59 -15.29 2.91
CA THR A 361 8.02 -14.28 3.82
C THR A 361 6.74 -14.75 4.53
N ILE A 362 5.94 -15.61 3.90
CA ILE A 362 4.74 -16.19 4.52
C ILE A 362 5.08 -17.04 5.75
N GLN A 363 6.22 -17.74 5.76
CA GLN A 363 6.64 -18.51 6.93
C GLN A 363 7.04 -17.61 8.09
N VAL A 364 7.61 -16.44 7.79
CA VAL A 364 7.90 -15.42 8.81
C VAL A 364 6.62 -14.88 9.42
N PHE A 365 5.60 -14.59 8.60
CA PHE A 365 4.28 -14.22 9.07
C PHE A 365 3.70 -15.30 10.02
N LEU A 366 3.70 -16.56 9.58
CA LEU A 366 3.20 -17.69 10.38
C LEU A 366 4.00 -17.93 11.68
N ALA A 367 5.30 -17.61 11.68
CA ALA A 367 6.16 -17.71 12.86
C ALA A 367 5.92 -16.58 13.89
N GLY A 368 5.00 -15.66 13.62
CA GLY A 368 4.66 -14.53 14.51
C GLY A 368 5.03 -13.16 13.95
N GLY A 369 5.66 -13.09 12.77
CA GLY A 369 5.91 -11.86 12.02
C GLY A 369 6.81 -10.84 12.73
N ALA A 370 6.62 -9.56 12.39
CA ALA A 370 7.30 -8.45 13.07
C ALA A 370 7.05 -8.41 14.60
N PRO A 371 5.86 -8.75 15.12
CA PRO A 371 5.62 -8.77 16.56
C PRO A 371 6.51 -9.74 17.33
N GLU A 372 6.69 -10.98 16.85
CA GLU A 372 7.58 -11.94 17.52
C GLU A 372 9.03 -11.42 17.53
N VAL A 373 9.49 -10.81 16.43
CA VAL A 373 10.82 -10.17 16.39
C VAL A 373 10.91 -9.02 17.41
N MET A 374 9.88 -8.17 17.51
CA MET A 374 9.83 -7.10 18.52
C MET A 374 9.88 -7.64 19.95
N LEU A 375 9.18 -8.73 20.25
CA LEU A 375 9.22 -9.38 21.57
C LEU A 375 10.62 -9.93 21.90
N ARG A 376 11.37 -10.40 20.90
CA ARG A 376 12.77 -10.80 21.08
C ARG A 376 13.68 -9.59 21.32
N LEU A 377 13.50 -8.52 20.58
CA LEU A 377 14.26 -7.27 20.73
C LEU A 377 13.97 -6.55 22.05
N ARG A 378 12.74 -6.65 22.57
CA ARG A 378 12.36 -6.19 23.91
C ARG A 378 13.26 -6.79 24.99
N LYS A 379 13.59 -8.08 24.89
CA LYS A 379 14.51 -8.76 25.83
C LYS A 379 15.94 -8.24 25.75
N LEU A 380 16.33 -7.62 24.63
CA LEU A 380 17.63 -6.97 24.44
C LEU A 380 17.61 -5.49 24.88
N ASN A 381 16.45 -4.95 25.27
CA ASN A 381 16.28 -3.56 25.70
C ASN A 381 16.79 -2.54 24.65
N VAL A 382 16.58 -2.84 23.36
CA VAL A 382 16.98 -1.95 22.25
C VAL A 382 15.81 -1.16 21.67
N LEU A 383 14.57 -1.61 21.89
CA LEU A 383 13.36 -0.93 21.44
C LEU A 383 12.95 0.16 22.42
N ASP A 384 12.37 1.22 21.88
CA ASP A 384 11.65 2.22 22.65
C ASP A 384 10.18 1.86 22.66
N GLU A 385 9.69 1.41 23.81
CA GLU A 385 8.35 0.84 23.97
C GLU A 385 7.27 1.90 24.21
N GLU A 386 7.67 3.14 24.47
CA GLU A 386 6.76 4.27 24.76
C GLU A 386 6.27 4.96 23.47
N VAL A 387 6.76 4.54 22.30
CA VAL A 387 6.31 5.09 21.03
C VAL A 387 4.83 4.78 20.81
N MET A 388 4.05 5.79 20.43
CA MET A 388 2.64 5.63 20.07
C MET A 388 2.52 4.82 18.77
N THR A 389 1.50 3.99 18.67
CA THR A 389 1.21 3.18 17.47
C THR A 389 -0.17 3.48 16.89
N SER A 390 -0.43 2.97 15.70
CA SER A 390 -1.69 3.08 14.97
C SER A 390 -2.88 2.41 15.69
N THR A 391 -2.61 1.63 16.74
CA THR A 391 -3.65 1.06 17.61
C THR A 391 -4.23 2.08 18.61
N GLY A 392 -3.58 3.25 18.78
CA GLY A 392 -3.87 4.20 19.85
C GLY A 392 -3.23 3.82 21.20
N LYS A 393 -2.36 2.80 21.21
CA LYS A 393 -1.55 2.38 22.37
C LYS A 393 -0.06 2.52 22.05
N THR A 394 0.75 2.52 23.10
CA THR A 394 2.21 2.44 22.96
C THR A 394 2.64 1.05 22.45
N LEU A 395 3.91 0.88 22.12
CA LEU A 395 4.46 -0.38 21.61
C LEU A 395 4.56 -1.48 22.69
N ALA A 396 4.53 -1.12 23.98
CA ALA A 396 4.65 -2.03 25.14
C ALA A 396 3.59 -3.14 25.19
#